data_AF-A0A6C0HTH4-F1
#
_entry.id   AF-A0A6C0HTH4-F1
#
_cell.length_a   1.000
_cell.length_b   1.000
_cell.length_c   1.000
_cell.angle_alpha   90.00
_cell.angle_beta   90.00
_cell.angle_gamma   90.00
#
_symmetry.space_group_name_H-M   'P 1'
#
loop_
_entity.id
_entity.type
_entity.pdbx_description
1 polymer ?
#
loop_
_entity_poly.entity_id
_entity_poly.type
_entity_poly.pdbx_seq_one_letter_code
_entity_poly.pdbx_strand_id
1 'polypeptide(L)'
;MSEAQNSFSIPSNDTSFNIVNFIETNPNSQLTNTYNNRLLEKIKTNFTELEQQLYISSFYCYLNYHSKNDFVIDLDNIWQWLGFTQKVNAKRVLEKNFVVEKDYKCLLFNNEEQKKEQRGGHNKETILLNIHTFKLLCIKAATSKANEIHEYFVKLEELLHEVIKEESEELKKQLENSNKKNTELDNQNNVLRKTNEYDKHSMLIQEHDKKRLVYIMKLETLHNGKFIVKIGETTDIKQRSQAISSFFGIKTMVMDLFPCDFCYEFEQFLHKQPSIYKYKYNELINKTKKSSEAYIMTNMKTYTQMKQFILRNIHNYNAKDAEKIKYHAINNALEIYKDDKPKLEEILDKIISATNFTYGESKTTLKNEISYEENNNMEYEEIIDDTIDNDNMVSSTEENAISKPNTYSPKVQIYDSKDLSKVVNVFDSITEATRQIKETSYTHIKYASRHRTIYKGYRWHLINSNDTLPFSPKEIGKTVDSNEKKTGLVAMMTLDKTRIIKVFILQKDAAQYCNTHTSLISNAIRYGSSAAGYFWVCWDDLDIGLQEDFLKDNELPIILRKSKGSRVQKINPQTGMVECEYPSITDATKEMKMSVKTIKRSSSEDIAIGGWKWKIM
;
A
#
# COMPACT_ATOMS: atom_id res chain seq x y z
N MET A 1 -34.29 -37.87 24.90
CA MET A 1 -34.23 -37.17 26.19
C MET A 1 -34.67 -35.73 25.98
N SER A 2 -35.91 -35.44 26.36
CA SER A 2 -36.45 -34.13 26.78
C SER A 2 -36.04 -32.87 25.99
N GLU A 3 -36.62 -32.67 24.79
CA GLU A 3 -36.84 -31.32 24.26
C GLU A 3 -38.10 -30.76 24.92
N ALA A 4 -37.93 -29.77 25.79
CA ALA A 4 -39.04 -29.08 26.44
C ALA A 4 -39.81 -28.25 25.41
N GLN A 5 -41.02 -28.67 25.07
CA GLN A 5 -42.01 -27.87 24.37
C GLN A 5 -42.42 -26.68 25.25
N ASN A 6 -41.68 -25.57 25.17
CA ASN A 6 -42.10 -24.29 25.74
C ASN A 6 -43.02 -23.58 24.73
N SER A 7 -44.32 -23.89 24.79
CA SER A 7 -45.34 -23.06 24.16
C SER A 7 -45.37 -21.67 24.82
N PHE A 8 -45.46 -20.60 24.03
CA PHE A 8 -45.57 -19.24 24.57
C PHE A 8 -46.91 -19.06 25.28
N SER A 9 -46.87 -18.94 26.61
CA SER A 9 -48.02 -18.61 27.46
C SER A 9 -47.89 -17.17 27.93
N ILE A 10 -48.92 -16.36 27.74
CA ILE A 10 -48.95 -14.98 28.23
C ILE A 10 -48.86 -15.03 29.77
N PRO A 11 -47.94 -14.28 30.41
CA PRO A 11 -47.77 -14.34 31.87
C PRO A 11 -49.05 -13.85 32.56
N SER A 12 -49.54 -14.64 33.52
CA SER A 12 -50.57 -14.22 34.46
C SER A 12 -50.05 -13.10 35.35
N ASN A 13 -50.90 -12.08 35.59
CA ASN A 13 -50.72 -10.97 36.52
C ASN A 13 -50.16 -11.42 37.88
N ASP A 14 -48.84 -11.37 38.06
CA ASP A 14 -48.17 -11.04 39.33
C ASP A 14 -46.67 -11.30 39.17
N THR A 15 -45.92 -10.21 39.00
CA THR A 15 -44.53 -9.96 39.42
C THR A 15 -43.97 -8.87 38.50
N SER A 16 -43.57 -7.74 39.09
CA SER A 16 -43.00 -6.60 38.38
C SER A 16 -41.68 -7.01 37.71
N PHE A 17 -41.75 -7.47 36.47
CA PHE A 17 -40.60 -7.92 35.69
C PHE A 17 -39.72 -6.72 35.34
N ASN A 18 -38.44 -6.76 35.74
CA ASN A 18 -37.50 -5.66 35.51
C ASN A 18 -36.98 -5.70 34.05
N ILE A 19 -37.65 -4.92 33.19
CA ILE A 19 -37.43 -4.80 31.74
C ILE A 19 -35.98 -4.45 31.40
N VAL A 20 -35.36 -3.59 32.19
CA VAL A 20 -33.98 -3.13 31.97
C VAL A 20 -33.03 -4.30 32.09
N ASN A 21 -33.14 -5.06 33.19
CA ASN A 21 -32.26 -6.18 33.47
C ASN A 21 -32.37 -7.29 32.42
N PHE A 22 -33.57 -7.55 31.89
CA PHE A 22 -33.78 -8.56 30.84
C PHE A 22 -33.12 -8.17 29.50
N ILE A 23 -33.09 -6.87 29.18
CA ILE A 23 -32.54 -6.37 27.91
C ILE A 23 -31.02 -6.17 28.01
N GLU A 24 -30.52 -5.72 29.16
CA GLU A 24 -29.08 -5.64 29.44
C GLU A 24 -28.39 -7.01 29.43
N THR A 25 -29.09 -8.07 29.85
CA THR A 25 -28.58 -9.45 29.81
C THR A 25 -28.64 -10.08 28.41
N ASN A 26 -29.35 -9.46 27.45
CA ASN A 26 -29.47 -9.92 26.06
C ASN A 26 -29.13 -8.78 25.06
N PRO A 27 -27.86 -8.32 25.02
CA PRO A 27 -27.47 -7.17 24.21
C PRO A 27 -27.64 -7.47 22.72
N ASN A 28 -28.55 -6.74 22.07
CA ASN A 28 -28.73 -6.81 20.62
C ASN A 28 -27.55 -6.10 19.93
N SER A 29 -26.70 -6.83 19.22
CA SER A 29 -25.43 -6.34 18.66
C SER A 29 -25.58 -5.33 17.50
N GLN A 30 -26.80 -4.91 17.17
CA GLN A 30 -27.11 -4.10 15.98
C GLN A 30 -27.42 -2.62 16.30
N LEU A 31 -27.60 -2.24 17.56
CA LEU A 31 -27.88 -0.86 17.97
C LEU A 31 -26.90 -0.41 19.06
N THR A 32 -26.48 0.85 19.03
CA THR A 32 -25.59 1.44 20.03
C THR A 32 -26.23 1.40 21.43
N ASN A 33 -25.41 1.16 22.46
CA ASN A 33 -25.88 1.06 23.85
C ASN A 33 -26.67 2.31 24.30
N THR A 34 -26.30 3.49 23.78
CA THR A 34 -27.01 4.76 24.00
C THR A 34 -28.42 4.79 23.40
N TYR A 35 -28.59 4.32 22.16
CA TYR A 35 -29.89 4.25 21.48
C TYR A 35 -30.87 3.37 22.26
N ASN A 36 -30.41 2.18 22.65
CA ASN A 36 -31.22 1.22 23.41
C ASN A 36 -31.66 1.83 24.74
N ASN A 37 -30.76 2.48 25.48
CA ASN A 37 -31.11 3.09 26.77
C ASN A 37 -32.14 4.21 26.62
N ARG A 38 -32.03 5.06 25.59
CA ARG A 38 -32.97 6.16 25.36
C ARG A 38 -34.36 5.68 24.97
N LEU A 39 -34.44 4.67 24.09
CA LEU A 39 -35.67 4.00 23.72
C LEU A 39 -36.35 3.37 24.95
N LEU A 40 -35.58 2.67 25.78
CA LEU A 40 -36.09 2.03 27.00
C LEU A 40 -36.63 3.02 28.02
N GLU A 41 -35.92 4.12 28.27
CA GLU A 41 -36.40 5.16 29.17
C GLU A 41 -37.72 5.77 28.66
N LYS A 42 -37.83 6.08 27.36
CA LYS A 42 -39.09 6.59 26.80
C LYS A 42 -40.22 5.55 26.82
N ILE A 43 -39.93 4.26 26.66
CA ILE A 43 -40.94 3.20 26.82
C ILE A 43 -41.42 3.16 28.29
N LYS A 44 -40.52 3.17 29.26
CA LYS A 44 -40.90 3.17 30.69
C LYS A 44 -41.78 4.36 31.08
N THR A 45 -41.49 5.55 30.55
CA THR A 45 -42.21 6.77 30.92
C THR A 45 -43.55 6.93 30.20
N ASN A 46 -43.65 6.49 28.94
CA ASN A 46 -44.82 6.77 28.09
C ASN A 46 -45.78 5.59 27.95
N PHE A 47 -45.35 4.35 28.24
CA PHE A 47 -46.15 3.14 28.04
C PHE A 47 -46.75 2.67 29.37
N THR A 48 -48.00 2.22 29.33
CA THR A 48 -48.66 1.55 30.47
C THR A 48 -47.99 0.20 30.75
N GLU A 49 -48.21 -0.36 31.94
CA GLU A 49 -47.62 -1.66 32.31
C GLU A 49 -47.97 -2.78 31.30
N LEU A 50 -49.20 -2.79 30.79
CA LEU A 50 -49.64 -3.75 29.78
C LEU A 50 -48.94 -3.54 28.43
N GLU A 51 -48.78 -2.29 28.00
CA GLU A 51 -48.03 -1.95 26.78
C GLU A 51 -46.53 -2.28 26.92
N GLN A 52 -45.95 -2.09 28.10
CA GLN A 52 -44.57 -2.48 28.40
C GLN A 52 -44.42 -4.01 28.33
N GLN A 53 -45.34 -4.78 28.92
CA GLN A 53 -45.35 -6.25 28.81
C GLN A 53 -45.47 -6.72 27.36
N LEU A 54 -46.30 -6.04 26.54
CA LEU A 54 -46.40 -6.30 25.10
C LEU A 54 -45.06 -6.08 24.39
N TYR A 55 -44.34 -5.02 24.74
CA TYR A 55 -43.02 -4.73 24.18
C TYR A 55 -42.02 -5.84 24.52
N ILE A 56 -41.90 -6.21 25.80
CA ILE A 56 -40.99 -7.29 26.24
C ILE A 56 -41.33 -8.59 25.52
N SER A 57 -42.62 -8.94 25.46
CA SER A 57 -43.10 -10.18 24.84
C SER A 57 -42.74 -10.21 23.35
N SER A 58 -43.00 -9.10 22.64
CA SER A 58 -42.63 -8.95 21.23
C SER A 58 -41.11 -9.00 21.03
N PHE A 59 -40.33 -8.39 21.92
CA PHE A 59 -38.87 -8.38 21.87
C PHE A 59 -38.27 -9.77 22.17
N TYR A 60 -38.78 -10.47 23.17
CA TYR A 60 -38.42 -11.85 23.48
C TYR A 60 -38.67 -12.77 22.29
N CYS A 61 -39.85 -12.65 21.67
CA CYS A 61 -40.20 -13.42 20.48
C CYS A 61 -39.25 -13.10 19.30
N TYR A 62 -38.85 -11.84 19.14
CA TYR A 62 -37.90 -11.43 18.13
C TYR A 62 -36.49 -12.00 18.35
N LEU A 63 -36.02 -12.07 19.60
CA LEU A 63 -34.69 -12.58 19.93
C LEU A 63 -34.58 -14.10 19.78
N ASN A 64 -35.63 -14.84 20.16
CA ASN A 64 -35.54 -16.29 20.33
C ASN A 64 -36.12 -17.08 19.16
N TYR A 65 -36.93 -16.46 18.29
CA TYR A 65 -37.67 -17.18 17.25
C TYR A 65 -37.68 -16.44 15.91
N HIS A 66 -37.67 -17.20 14.83
CA HIS A 66 -37.80 -16.68 13.47
C HIS A 66 -39.25 -16.35 13.13
N SER A 67 -39.52 -15.08 12.82
CA SER A 67 -40.87 -14.52 12.67
C SER A 67 -41.84 -15.30 11.76
N LYS A 68 -41.34 -15.92 10.68
CA LYS A 68 -42.13 -16.64 9.67
C LYS A 68 -42.00 -18.16 9.70
N ASN A 69 -40.95 -18.68 10.33
CA ASN A 69 -40.62 -20.12 10.22
C ASN A 69 -41.01 -20.89 11.47
N ASP A 70 -41.05 -20.22 12.62
CA ASP A 70 -41.32 -20.86 13.91
C ASP A 70 -42.79 -20.65 14.31
N PHE A 71 -43.48 -21.75 14.60
CA PHE A 71 -44.91 -21.79 14.95
C PHE A 71 -45.10 -21.95 16.45
N VAL A 72 -44.84 -20.88 17.20
CA VAL A 72 -44.74 -20.90 18.67
C VAL A 72 -45.96 -20.36 19.41
N ILE A 73 -46.92 -19.78 18.68
CA ILE A 73 -48.10 -19.12 19.26
C ILE A 73 -49.32 -20.03 19.13
N ASP A 74 -49.84 -20.50 20.25
CA ASP A 74 -51.06 -21.33 20.26
C ASP A 74 -52.31 -20.46 20.23
N LEU A 75 -53.19 -20.70 19.25
CA LEU A 75 -54.48 -20.02 19.15
C LEU A 75 -55.31 -20.17 20.44
N ASP A 76 -55.23 -21.32 21.12
CA ASP A 76 -55.96 -21.60 22.36
C ASP A 76 -55.60 -20.63 23.49
N ASN A 77 -54.36 -20.12 23.50
CA ASN A 77 -53.88 -19.20 24.52
C ASN A 77 -54.24 -17.74 24.22
N ILE A 78 -54.53 -17.40 22.96
CA ILE A 78 -54.65 -16.00 22.53
C ILE A 78 -56.06 -15.58 22.11
N TRP A 79 -56.96 -16.49 21.73
CA TRP A 79 -58.24 -16.09 21.14
C TRP A 79 -59.14 -15.28 22.09
N GLN A 80 -59.17 -15.65 23.38
CA GLN A 80 -59.92 -14.90 24.40
C GLN A 80 -59.29 -13.54 24.64
N TRP A 81 -57.95 -13.51 24.73
CA TRP A 81 -57.20 -12.29 24.91
C TRP A 81 -57.41 -11.33 23.73
N LEU A 82 -57.49 -11.83 22.50
CA LEU A 82 -57.84 -11.04 21.31
C LEU A 82 -59.30 -10.55 21.31
N GLY A 83 -60.13 -10.92 22.29
CA GLY A 83 -61.50 -10.43 22.42
C GLY A 83 -62.53 -11.17 21.57
N PHE A 84 -62.22 -12.37 21.08
CA PHE A 84 -63.23 -13.22 20.43
C PHE A 84 -64.15 -13.87 21.45
N THR A 85 -65.45 -13.97 21.14
CA THR A 85 -66.45 -14.65 22.00
C THR A 85 -66.30 -16.17 22.01
N GLN A 86 -65.82 -16.75 20.91
CA GLN A 86 -65.62 -18.19 20.75
C GLN A 86 -64.39 -18.46 19.86
N LYS A 87 -63.64 -19.53 20.14
CA LYS A 87 -62.48 -19.98 19.34
C LYS A 87 -62.82 -20.14 17.85
N VAL A 88 -64.03 -20.61 17.54
CA VAL A 88 -64.51 -20.81 16.16
C VAL A 88 -64.49 -19.51 15.35
N ASN A 89 -64.77 -18.37 15.98
CA ASN A 89 -64.74 -17.07 15.31
C ASN A 89 -63.30 -16.65 14.97
N ALA A 90 -62.36 -16.87 15.88
CA ALA A 90 -60.94 -16.64 15.63
C ALA A 90 -60.40 -17.56 14.52
N LYS A 91 -60.77 -18.84 14.55
CA LYS A 91 -60.43 -19.83 13.51
C LYS A 91 -60.98 -19.41 12.14
N ARG A 92 -62.22 -18.94 12.06
CA ARG A 92 -62.82 -18.48 10.80
C ARG A 92 -62.06 -17.28 10.21
N VAL A 93 -61.61 -16.34 11.04
CA VAL A 93 -60.78 -15.21 10.58
C VAL A 93 -59.42 -15.70 10.09
N LEU A 94 -58.83 -16.69 10.78
CA LEU A 94 -57.57 -17.30 10.41
C LEU A 94 -57.66 -18.00 9.04
N GLU A 95 -58.64 -18.90 8.87
CA GLU A 95 -58.86 -19.65 7.62
C GLU A 95 -59.19 -18.74 6.42
N LYS A 96 -59.90 -17.63 6.67
CA LYS A 96 -60.27 -16.67 5.62
C LYS A 96 -59.08 -15.87 5.09
N ASN A 97 -58.07 -15.60 5.92
CA ASN A 97 -57.02 -14.62 5.61
C ASN A 97 -55.61 -15.20 5.49
N PHE A 98 -55.40 -16.45 5.90
CA PHE A 98 -54.07 -17.05 6.02
C PHE A 98 -54.02 -18.48 5.49
N VAL A 99 -52.83 -18.94 5.11
CA VAL A 99 -52.59 -20.22 4.44
C VAL A 99 -52.06 -21.27 5.42
N VAL A 100 -52.68 -22.46 5.42
CA VAL A 100 -52.27 -23.62 6.21
C VAL A 100 -50.86 -24.08 5.82
N GLU A 101 -50.07 -24.59 6.78
CA GLU A 101 -48.65 -24.99 6.68
C GLU A 101 -47.64 -23.88 6.37
N LYS A 102 -48.11 -22.69 5.99
CA LYS A 102 -47.27 -21.50 5.77
C LYS A 102 -47.40 -20.51 6.92
N ASP A 103 -48.64 -20.13 7.24
CA ASP A 103 -48.94 -19.07 8.19
C ASP A 103 -49.33 -19.65 9.57
N TYR A 104 -49.96 -20.82 9.58
CA TYR A 104 -50.30 -21.60 10.78
C TYR A 104 -50.35 -23.10 10.49
N LYS A 105 -50.21 -23.93 11.52
CA LYS A 105 -50.26 -25.40 11.47
C LYS A 105 -51.39 -25.93 12.35
N CYS A 106 -52.11 -26.93 11.85
CA CYS A 106 -53.11 -27.67 12.61
C CYS A 106 -52.53 -29.01 13.04
N LEU A 107 -52.27 -29.19 14.33
CA LEU A 107 -51.84 -30.44 14.93
C LEU A 107 -53.07 -31.21 15.42
N LEU A 108 -53.28 -32.39 14.84
CA LEU A 108 -54.25 -33.38 15.29
C LEU A 108 -53.50 -34.45 16.11
N PHE A 109 -54.01 -34.82 17.29
CA PHE A 109 -53.43 -35.93 18.08
C PHE A 109 -53.58 -37.26 17.32
N ASN A 110 -52.52 -38.09 17.34
CA ASN A 110 -52.54 -39.43 16.75
C ASN A 110 -53.64 -40.29 17.38
N ASN A 111 -54.30 -41.13 16.56
CA ASN A 111 -55.38 -42.04 16.98
C ASN A 111 -55.01 -43.00 18.13
N GLU A 112 -53.72 -43.21 18.42
CA GLU A 112 -53.24 -44.16 19.43
C GLU A 112 -53.36 -43.66 20.88
N GLU A 113 -53.40 -42.34 21.12
CA GLU A 113 -53.58 -41.76 22.47
C GLU A 113 -55.05 -41.54 22.85
N GLN A 114 -55.99 -41.90 21.98
CA GLN A 114 -57.42 -41.72 22.20
C GLN A 114 -57.97 -42.87 23.06
N LYS A 115 -58.43 -42.56 24.29
CA LYS A 115 -59.15 -43.51 25.14
C LYS A 115 -60.40 -44.00 24.40
N LYS A 116 -60.41 -45.29 23.98
CA LYS A 116 -61.53 -45.97 23.31
C LYS A 116 -62.73 -46.25 24.24
N GLU A 117 -63.04 -45.36 25.16
CA GLU A 117 -64.22 -45.49 26.00
C GLU A 117 -65.36 -44.66 25.42
N GLN A 118 -66.48 -45.34 25.18
CA GLN A 118 -67.68 -44.83 24.53
C GLN A 118 -68.25 -43.62 25.26
N ARG A 119 -67.99 -42.40 24.76
CA ARG A 119 -68.82 -41.19 24.86
C ARG A 119 -68.23 -40.11 23.95
N GLY A 120 -69.06 -39.48 23.12
CA GLY A 120 -68.66 -38.58 22.02
C GLY A 120 -67.80 -37.39 22.44
N GLY A 121 -66.47 -37.53 22.31
CA GLY A 121 -65.50 -36.43 22.38
C GLY A 121 -65.05 -36.03 20.99
N HIS A 122 -65.14 -34.74 20.65
CA HIS A 122 -64.55 -34.20 19.43
C HIS A 122 -63.01 -34.24 19.52
N ASN A 123 -62.34 -34.55 18.41
CA ASN A 123 -60.87 -34.49 18.32
C ASN A 123 -60.37 -33.10 18.72
N LYS A 124 -59.43 -33.03 19.67
CA LYS A 124 -58.80 -31.76 20.07
C LYS A 124 -57.83 -31.34 18.97
N GLU A 125 -58.11 -30.22 18.32
CA GLU A 125 -57.28 -29.58 17.30
C GLU A 125 -56.48 -28.43 17.94
N THR A 126 -55.15 -28.53 17.86
CA THR A 126 -54.23 -27.46 18.29
C THR A 126 -53.78 -26.66 17.07
N ILE A 127 -53.92 -25.34 17.11
CA ILE A 127 -53.60 -24.45 15.99
C ILE A 127 -52.44 -23.56 16.39
N LEU A 128 -51.27 -23.80 15.80
CA LEU A 128 -50.05 -23.03 16.08
C LEU A 128 -49.79 -22.02 14.96
N LEU A 129 -49.59 -20.76 15.31
CA LEU A 129 -49.30 -19.66 14.40
C LEU A 129 -47.83 -19.26 14.51
N ASN A 130 -47.27 -18.79 13.40
CA ASN A 130 -46.01 -18.05 13.46
C ASN A 130 -46.23 -16.61 13.96
N ILE A 131 -45.15 -15.96 14.41
CA ILE A 131 -45.21 -14.62 15.03
C ILE A 131 -45.74 -13.57 14.04
N HIS A 132 -45.34 -13.66 12.78
CA HIS A 132 -45.79 -12.74 11.74
C HIS A 132 -47.31 -12.85 11.50
N THR A 133 -47.84 -14.08 11.43
CA THR A 133 -49.27 -14.37 11.29
C THR A 133 -50.05 -13.85 12.48
N PHE A 134 -49.56 -14.05 13.71
CA PHE A 134 -50.19 -13.50 14.90
C PHE A 134 -50.34 -11.98 14.84
N LYS A 135 -49.28 -11.24 14.49
CA LYS A 135 -49.33 -9.77 14.36
C LYS A 135 -50.37 -9.34 13.31
N LEU A 136 -50.41 -10.01 12.16
CA LEU A 136 -51.41 -9.75 11.13
C LEU A 136 -52.83 -10.14 11.56
N LEU A 137 -52.97 -11.17 12.38
CA LEU A 137 -54.26 -11.58 12.94
C LEU A 137 -54.80 -10.49 13.88
N CYS A 138 -53.94 -9.91 14.73
CA CYS A 138 -54.33 -8.76 15.57
C CYS A 138 -54.89 -7.61 14.74
N ILE A 139 -54.30 -7.33 13.57
CA ILE A 139 -54.78 -6.26 12.67
C ILE A 139 -56.13 -6.63 12.02
N LYS A 140 -56.37 -7.92 11.73
CA LYS A 140 -57.56 -8.41 11.01
C LYS A 140 -58.72 -8.84 11.90
N ALA A 141 -58.51 -9.01 13.20
CA ALA A 141 -59.49 -9.56 14.14
C ALA A 141 -60.73 -8.67 14.35
N ALA A 142 -60.61 -7.34 14.10
CA ALA A 142 -61.71 -6.37 14.22
C ALA A 142 -62.46 -6.41 15.56
N THR A 143 -61.75 -6.76 16.65
CA THR A 143 -62.25 -6.73 18.03
C THR A 143 -61.82 -5.45 18.74
N SER A 144 -62.47 -5.10 19.86
CA SER A 144 -62.05 -3.95 20.67
C SER A 144 -60.59 -4.09 21.14
N LYS A 145 -60.18 -5.30 21.54
CA LYS A 145 -58.82 -5.54 22.01
C LYS A 145 -57.78 -5.50 20.88
N ALA A 146 -58.15 -5.94 19.67
CA ALA A 146 -57.32 -5.76 18.48
C ALA A 146 -57.03 -4.29 18.18
N ASN A 147 -58.03 -3.40 18.36
CA ASN A 147 -57.84 -1.97 18.19
C ASN A 147 -56.86 -1.38 19.22
N GLU A 148 -56.96 -1.77 20.50
CA GLU A 148 -55.99 -1.36 21.53
C GLU A 148 -54.55 -1.79 21.18
N ILE A 149 -54.38 -3.02 20.66
CA ILE A 149 -53.07 -3.51 20.20
C ILE A 149 -52.56 -2.71 19.00
N HIS A 150 -53.46 -2.28 18.11
CA HIS A 150 -53.10 -1.45 16.96
C HIS A 150 -52.64 -0.05 17.41
N GLU A 151 -53.36 0.60 18.32
CA GLU A 151 -52.97 1.88 18.91
C GLU A 151 -51.60 1.79 19.60
N TYR A 152 -51.34 0.70 20.33
CA TYR A 152 -50.03 0.41 20.90
C TYR A 152 -48.91 0.38 19.84
N PHE A 153 -49.13 -0.27 18.69
CA PHE A 153 -48.13 -0.32 17.62
C PHE A 153 -47.88 1.04 16.97
N VAL A 154 -48.95 1.84 16.77
CA VAL A 154 -48.82 3.22 16.26
C VAL A 154 -47.99 4.07 17.22
N LYS A 155 -48.31 4.00 18.52
CA LYS A 155 -47.58 4.70 19.58
C LYS A 155 -46.10 4.29 19.64
N LEU A 156 -45.81 3.00 19.43
CA LEU A 156 -44.43 2.49 19.37
C LEU A 156 -43.67 3.03 18.14
N GLU A 157 -44.33 3.08 16.98
CA GLU A 157 -43.74 3.63 15.76
C GLU A 157 -43.43 5.13 15.89
N GLU A 158 -44.35 5.91 16.45
CA GLU A 158 -44.14 7.34 16.71
C GLU A 158 -42.94 7.59 17.62
N LEU A 159 -42.83 6.82 18.71
CA LEU A 159 -41.72 6.91 19.65
C LEU A 159 -40.39 6.47 19.02
N LEU A 160 -40.38 5.43 18.17
CA LEU A 160 -39.19 5.03 17.43
C LEU A 160 -38.71 6.13 16.47
N HIS A 161 -39.63 6.77 15.74
CA HIS A 161 -39.30 7.90 14.87
C HIS A 161 -38.73 9.08 15.65
N GLU A 162 -39.28 9.38 16.83
CA GLU A 162 -38.77 10.43 17.70
C GLU A 162 -37.31 10.16 18.13
N VAL A 163 -37.02 8.96 18.62
CA VAL A 163 -35.65 8.56 19.04
C VAL A 163 -34.67 8.62 17.86
N ILE A 164 -35.07 8.13 16.69
CA ILE A 164 -34.22 8.15 15.48
C ILE A 164 -33.90 9.60 15.07
N LYS A 165 -34.89 10.50 15.14
CA LYS A 165 -34.70 11.91 14.81
C LYS A 165 -33.73 12.59 15.79
N GLU A 166 -33.94 12.39 17.09
CA GLU A 166 -33.08 12.93 18.15
C GLU A 166 -31.61 12.51 17.97
N GLU A 167 -31.36 11.23 17.68
CA GLU A 167 -30.01 10.70 17.44
C GLU A 167 -29.38 11.24 16.16
N SER A 168 -30.17 11.39 15.09
CA SER A 168 -29.71 11.97 13.82
C SER A 168 -29.25 13.42 14.00
N GLU A 169 -29.98 14.21 14.80
CA GLU A 169 -29.62 15.59 15.11
C GLU A 169 -28.35 15.67 15.97
N GLU A 170 -28.18 14.75 16.93
CA GLU A 170 -26.99 14.69 17.77
C GLU A 170 -25.74 14.30 16.96
N LEU A 171 -25.84 13.27 16.12
CA LEU A 171 -24.76 12.86 15.21
C LEU A 171 -24.35 14.01 14.27
N LYS A 172 -25.32 14.76 13.75
CA LYS A 172 -25.04 15.93 12.91
C LYS A 172 -24.23 16.99 13.67
N LYS A 173 -24.60 17.29 14.93
CA LYS A 173 -23.83 18.23 15.78
C LYS A 173 -22.42 17.72 16.06
N GLN A 174 -22.24 16.43 16.32
CA GLN A 174 -20.91 15.83 16.54
C GLN A 174 -20.02 15.96 15.30
N LEU A 175 -20.58 15.75 14.11
CA LEU A 175 -19.87 15.91 12.84
C LEU A 175 -19.45 17.37 12.59
N GLU A 176 -20.36 18.32 12.82
CA GLU A 176 -20.07 19.76 12.68
C GLU A 176 -18.96 20.22 13.62
N ASN A 177 -18.96 19.76 14.87
CA ASN A 177 -17.91 20.06 15.84
C ASN A 177 -16.55 19.45 15.44
N SER A 178 -16.57 18.22 14.94
CA SER A 178 -15.36 17.54 14.45
C SER A 178 -14.73 18.27 13.25
N ASN A 179 -15.57 18.75 12.32
CA ASN A 179 -15.10 19.53 11.17
C ASN A 179 -14.49 20.88 11.56
N LYS A 180 -15.11 21.60 12.51
CA LYS A 180 -14.55 22.85 13.04
C LYS A 180 -13.18 22.63 13.68
N LYS A 181 -13.05 21.58 14.50
CA LYS A 181 -11.79 21.21 15.15
C LYS A 181 -10.70 20.86 14.13
N ASN A 182 -11.03 20.11 13.07
CA ASN A 182 -10.07 19.81 12.00
C ASN A 182 -9.59 21.08 11.28
N THR A 183 -10.49 22.01 11.01
CA THR A 183 -10.16 23.30 10.36
C THR A 183 -9.21 24.14 11.23
N GLU A 184 -9.47 24.19 12.54
CA GLU A 184 -8.58 24.86 13.50
C GLU A 184 -7.20 24.20 13.57
N LEU A 185 -7.16 22.87 13.58
CA LEU A 185 -5.91 22.09 13.59
C LEU A 185 -5.08 22.33 12.32
N ASP A 186 -5.72 22.38 11.15
CA ASP A 186 -5.07 22.67 9.88
C ASP A 186 -4.47 24.09 9.86
N ASN A 187 -5.20 25.07 10.39
CA ASN A 187 -4.69 26.43 10.54
C ASN A 187 -3.47 26.49 11.48
N GLN A 188 -3.52 25.81 12.63
CA GLN A 188 -2.40 25.72 13.56
C GLN A 188 -1.18 25.03 12.91
N ASN A 189 -1.39 23.91 12.22
CA ASN A 189 -0.34 23.19 11.50
C ASN A 189 0.32 24.07 10.42
N ASN A 190 -0.45 24.88 9.70
CA ASN A 190 0.08 25.80 8.70
C ASN A 190 0.94 26.92 9.31
N VAL A 191 0.55 27.46 10.47
CA VAL A 191 1.36 28.43 11.22
C VAL A 191 2.66 27.77 11.69
N LEU A 192 2.58 26.58 12.30
CA LEU A 192 3.74 25.85 12.80
C LEU A 192 4.74 25.50 11.68
N ARG A 193 4.26 25.07 10.51
CA ARG A 193 5.11 24.82 9.33
C ARG A 193 5.89 26.07 8.92
N LYS A 194 5.23 27.23 8.85
CA LYS A 194 5.90 28.49 8.52
C LYS A 194 6.97 28.86 9.55
N THR A 195 6.68 28.71 10.84
CA THR A 195 7.66 28.98 11.92
C THR A 195 8.87 28.04 11.82
N ASN A 196 8.64 26.73 11.67
CA ASN A 196 9.72 25.75 11.53
C ASN A 196 10.62 26.02 10.31
N GLU A 197 10.06 26.47 9.19
CA GLU A 197 10.84 26.83 8.01
C GLU A 197 11.77 28.03 8.31
N TYR A 198 11.30 29.04 9.06
CA TYR A 198 12.11 30.19 9.47
C TYR A 198 13.19 29.84 10.49
N ASP A 199 12.87 28.96 11.44
CA ASP A 199 13.83 28.47 12.42
C ASP A 199 14.93 27.66 11.73
N LYS A 200 14.56 26.78 10.79
CA LYS A 200 15.53 26.02 9.97
C LYS A 200 16.44 26.95 9.16
N HIS A 201 15.87 27.96 8.50
CA HIS A 201 16.65 28.96 7.76
C HIS A 201 17.69 29.66 8.65
N SER A 202 17.26 30.09 9.84
CA SER A 202 18.13 30.80 10.78
C SER A 202 19.23 29.89 11.34
N MET A 203 18.89 28.65 11.68
CA MET A 203 19.83 27.63 12.16
C MET A 203 20.89 27.27 11.11
N LEU A 204 20.48 27.07 9.85
CA LEU A 204 21.40 26.75 8.75
C LEU A 204 22.44 27.85 8.53
N ILE A 205 22.02 29.12 8.58
CA ILE A 205 22.94 30.26 8.44
C ILE A 205 23.93 30.30 9.61
N GLN A 206 23.49 30.05 10.84
CA GLN A 206 24.35 30.08 12.02
C GLN A 206 25.39 28.95 12.04
N GLU A 207 24.99 27.71 11.70
CA GLU A 207 25.87 26.53 11.76
C GLU A 207 26.98 26.54 10.69
N HIS A 208 26.74 27.26 9.59
CA HIS A 208 27.61 27.27 8.41
C HIS A 208 28.24 28.64 8.14
N ASP A 209 28.34 29.49 9.18
CA ASP A 209 29.02 30.78 9.08
C ASP A 209 30.47 30.58 8.62
N LYS A 210 30.89 31.37 7.62
CA LYS A 210 32.26 31.38 7.05
C LYS A 210 32.78 30.04 6.50
N LYS A 211 31.90 29.13 6.06
CA LYS A 211 32.29 27.88 5.38
C LYS A 211 32.14 28.00 3.86
N ARG A 212 33.05 27.36 3.11
CA ARG A 212 32.91 27.16 1.66
C ARG A 212 31.82 26.14 1.39
N LEU A 213 30.81 26.52 0.62
CA LEU A 213 29.64 25.69 0.37
C LEU A 213 28.92 26.07 -0.92
N VAL A 214 28.13 25.13 -1.42
CA VAL A 214 27.07 25.39 -2.40
C VAL A 214 25.74 25.48 -1.65
N TYR A 215 24.91 26.47 -1.96
CA TYR A 215 23.60 26.68 -1.35
C TYR A 215 22.47 26.40 -2.33
N ILE A 216 21.30 26.07 -1.78
CA ILE A 216 20.03 26.19 -2.49
C ILE A 216 19.13 27.16 -1.72
N MET A 217 18.74 28.24 -2.37
CA MET A 217 17.84 29.25 -1.81
C MET A 217 16.52 29.27 -2.56
N LYS A 218 15.41 29.21 -1.84
CA LYS A 218 14.09 29.48 -2.37
C LYS A 218 13.93 30.99 -2.56
N LEU A 219 13.59 31.38 -3.78
CA LEU A 219 13.38 32.77 -4.17
C LEU A 219 11.90 33.14 -4.05
N GLU A 220 11.03 32.40 -4.73
CA GLU A 220 9.62 32.76 -4.88
C GLU A 220 8.74 31.50 -4.91
N THR A 221 7.52 31.61 -4.40
CA THR A 221 6.49 30.56 -4.54
C THR A 221 5.46 31.04 -5.56
N LEU A 222 5.24 30.26 -6.62
CA LEU A 222 4.31 30.56 -7.69
C LEU A 222 2.90 30.03 -7.35
N HIS A 223 1.89 30.58 -8.03
CA HIS A 223 0.54 30.04 -7.99
C HIS A 223 0.56 28.57 -8.48
N ASN A 224 -0.11 27.66 -7.75
CA ASN A 224 -0.14 26.19 -7.94
C ASN A 224 0.93 25.38 -7.20
N GLY A 225 1.59 25.93 -6.17
CA GLY A 225 2.52 25.17 -5.30
C GLY A 225 3.89 24.89 -5.93
N LYS A 226 4.14 25.41 -7.13
CA LYS A 226 5.47 25.46 -7.73
C LYS A 226 6.31 26.54 -7.05
N PHE A 227 7.63 26.39 -7.04
CA PHE A 227 8.51 27.39 -6.45
C PHE A 227 9.84 27.47 -7.20
N ILE A 228 10.48 28.63 -7.12
CA ILE A 228 11.75 28.90 -7.79
C ILE A 228 12.87 28.79 -6.76
N VAL A 229 13.91 28.04 -7.11
CA VAL A 229 15.13 27.91 -6.33
C VAL A 229 16.33 28.44 -7.11
N LYS A 230 17.31 28.96 -6.39
CA LYS A 230 18.62 29.37 -6.91
C LYS A 230 19.69 28.48 -6.31
N ILE A 231 20.55 27.95 -7.17
CA ILE A 231 21.76 27.22 -6.77
C ILE A 231 22.93 28.18 -6.94
N GLY A 232 23.83 28.24 -5.97
CA GLY A 232 25.07 28.98 -6.15
C GLY A 232 26.09 28.67 -5.07
N GLU A 233 27.28 29.22 -5.20
CA GLU A 233 28.40 29.05 -4.28
C GLU A 233 28.61 30.27 -3.36
N THR A 234 29.17 30.04 -2.18
CA THR A 234 29.60 31.13 -1.29
C THR A 234 30.58 30.64 -0.23
N THR A 235 31.37 31.58 0.30
CA THR A 235 32.15 31.43 1.52
C THR A 235 31.49 32.08 2.74
N ASP A 236 30.50 32.95 2.51
CA ASP A 236 29.70 33.63 3.54
C ASP A 236 28.22 33.57 3.14
N ILE A 237 27.49 32.64 3.75
CA ILE A 237 26.07 32.44 3.44
C ILE A 237 25.19 33.58 3.95
N LYS A 238 25.58 34.25 5.03
CA LYS A 238 24.81 35.33 5.65
C LYS A 238 24.80 36.56 4.75
N GLN A 239 25.97 37.02 4.31
CA GLN A 239 26.08 38.14 3.38
C GLN A 239 25.43 37.81 2.03
N ARG A 240 25.65 36.60 1.51
CA ARG A 240 25.07 36.17 0.23
C ARG A 240 23.54 36.15 0.27
N SER A 241 22.93 35.62 1.35
CA SER A 241 21.48 35.60 1.52
C SER A 241 20.87 37.01 1.58
N GLN A 242 21.53 37.95 2.26
CA GLN A 242 21.12 39.36 2.31
C GLN A 242 21.22 40.01 0.93
N ALA A 243 22.35 39.84 0.25
CA ALA A 243 22.58 40.41 -1.07
C ALA A 243 21.55 39.91 -2.11
N ILE A 244 21.22 38.62 -2.12
CA ILE A 244 20.21 38.04 -3.02
C ILE A 244 18.82 38.59 -2.68
N SER A 245 18.46 38.68 -1.40
CA SER A 245 17.17 39.23 -0.97
C SER A 245 17.00 40.68 -1.43
N SER A 246 18.04 41.51 -1.25
CA SER A 246 18.06 42.89 -1.73
C SER A 246 18.06 42.99 -3.26
N PHE A 247 18.75 42.08 -3.96
CA PHE A 247 18.88 42.11 -5.41
C PHE A 247 17.55 41.88 -6.15
N PHE A 248 16.73 40.96 -5.63
CA PHE A 248 15.41 40.61 -6.19
C PHE A 248 14.22 41.30 -5.49
N GLY A 249 14.46 41.97 -4.35
CA GLY A 249 13.40 42.59 -3.55
C GLY A 249 12.43 41.58 -2.94
N ILE A 250 12.91 40.37 -2.61
CA ILE A 250 12.12 39.28 -2.06
C ILE A 250 12.76 38.73 -0.79
N LYS A 251 11.93 38.21 0.11
CA LYS A 251 12.41 37.46 1.27
C LYS A 251 12.85 36.08 0.81
N THR A 252 14.15 35.85 0.72
CA THR A 252 14.70 34.53 0.36
C THR A 252 14.75 33.61 1.57
N MET A 253 14.69 32.30 1.30
CA MET A 253 14.83 31.28 2.32
C MET A 253 15.88 30.27 1.90
N VAL A 254 16.93 30.14 2.69
CA VAL A 254 17.92 29.06 2.57
C VAL A 254 17.22 27.73 2.84
N MET A 255 17.21 26.85 1.84
CA MET A 255 16.56 25.55 1.93
C MET A 255 17.53 24.49 2.43
N ASP A 256 18.74 24.44 1.83
CA ASP A 256 19.80 23.50 2.17
C ASP A 256 21.19 24.10 1.81
N LEU A 257 22.21 23.65 2.54
CA LEU A 257 23.61 24.04 2.38
C LEU A 257 24.48 22.78 2.22
N PHE A 258 25.46 22.85 1.34
CA PHE A 258 26.31 21.74 0.92
C PHE A 258 27.78 22.14 1.05
N PRO A 259 28.39 21.93 2.23
CA PRO A 259 29.80 22.22 2.47
C PRO A 259 30.69 21.41 1.52
N CYS A 260 31.57 22.10 0.81
CA CYS A 260 32.50 21.46 -0.11
C CYS A 260 33.78 22.28 -0.32
N ASP A 261 34.88 21.57 -0.54
CA ASP A 261 36.20 22.17 -0.69
C ASP A 261 36.35 22.86 -2.05
N PHE A 262 35.86 22.20 -3.11
CA PHE A 262 35.85 22.68 -4.50
C PHE A 262 34.46 23.19 -4.91
N CYS A 263 33.96 24.20 -4.18
CA CYS A 263 32.58 24.68 -4.33
C CYS A 263 32.28 25.32 -5.70
N TYR A 264 33.27 25.97 -6.32
CA TYR A 264 33.12 26.60 -7.63
C TYR A 264 32.97 25.53 -8.73
N GLU A 265 33.88 24.56 -8.76
CA GLU A 265 33.85 23.45 -9.72
C GLU A 265 32.59 22.62 -9.57
N PHE A 266 32.14 22.42 -8.32
CA PHE A 266 30.92 21.69 -8.04
C PHE A 266 29.67 22.43 -8.55
N GLU A 267 29.57 23.73 -8.31
CA GLU A 267 28.47 24.56 -8.86
C GLU A 267 28.44 24.50 -10.39
N GLN A 268 29.59 24.70 -11.05
CA GLN A 268 29.69 24.64 -12.51
C GLN A 268 29.27 23.28 -13.07
N PHE A 269 29.63 22.21 -12.37
CA PHE A 269 29.14 20.87 -12.67
C PHE A 269 27.62 20.82 -12.58
N LEU A 270 27.02 21.23 -11.46
CA LEU A 270 25.56 21.18 -11.24
C LEU A 270 24.78 21.94 -12.32
N HIS A 271 25.26 23.10 -12.75
CA HIS A 271 24.60 23.89 -13.79
C HIS A 271 24.60 23.23 -15.17
N LYS A 272 25.60 22.39 -15.48
CA LYS A 272 25.73 21.67 -16.75
C LYS A 272 24.99 20.33 -16.76
N GLN A 273 24.63 19.78 -15.60
CA GLN A 273 24.02 18.46 -15.50
C GLN A 273 22.60 18.41 -16.05
N PRO A 274 22.25 17.50 -16.98
CA PRO A 274 20.91 17.40 -17.57
C PRO A 274 19.79 17.20 -16.52
N SER A 275 20.10 16.49 -15.43
CA SER A 275 19.18 16.25 -14.31
C SER A 275 18.71 17.52 -13.61
N ILE A 276 19.51 18.59 -13.65
CA ILE A 276 19.23 19.90 -13.05
C ILE A 276 18.86 20.91 -14.14
N TYR A 277 19.60 20.93 -15.25
CA TYR A 277 19.44 21.86 -16.36
C TYR A 277 18.04 21.82 -16.98
N LYS A 278 17.38 20.64 -17.01
CA LYS A 278 15.99 20.52 -17.47
C LYS A 278 14.98 21.40 -16.71
N TYR A 279 15.33 21.83 -15.49
CA TYR A 279 14.48 22.69 -14.64
C TYR A 279 14.86 24.17 -14.73
N LYS A 280 15.76 24.55 -15.64
CA LYS A 280 16.28 25.92 -15.72
C LYS A 280 15.15 26.93 -15.96
N TYR A 281 15.18 28.02 -15.19
CA TYR A 281 14.20 29.10 -15.22
C TYR A 281 14.85 30.37 -15.75
N ASN A 282 14.44 30.80 -16.95
CA ASN A 282 15.03 31.94 -17.67
C ASN A 282 14.12 33.19 -17.70
N GLU A 283 13.05 33.19 -16.93
CA GLU A 283 12.09 34.29 -16.84
C GLU A 283 12.44 35.27 -15.70
N LEU A 284 11.70 36.37 -15.63
CA LEU A 284 11.87 37.36 -14.56
C LEU A 284 11.42 36.75 -13.22
N ILE A 285 12.27 36.85 -12.21
CA ILE A 285 11.95 36.49 -10.82
C ILE A 285 11.32 37.72 -10.17
N ASN A 286 10.16 37.58 -9.54
CA ASN A 286 9.39 38.68 -8.97
C ASN A 286 9.21 39.88 -9.94
N LYS A 287 9.10 39.62 -11.25
CA LYS A 287 8.99 40.64 -12.31
C LYS A 287 10.14 41.67 -12.37
N THR A 288 11.27 41.43 -11.67
CA THR A 288 12.38 42.40 -11.60
C THR A 288 13.55 42.02 -12.49
N LYS A 289 14.21 40.91 -12.18
CA LYS A 289 15.50 40.51 -12.79
C LYS A 289 15.52 39.02 -13.10
N LYS A 290 16.37 38.64 -14.06
CA LYS A 290 16.63 37.24 -14.42
C LYS A 290 17.84 36.70 -13.64
N SER A 291 17.93 35.39 -13.48
CA SER A 291 19.12 34.71 -12.98
C SER A 291 19.46 33.52 -13.86
N SER A 292 20.73 33.39 -14.24
CA SER A 292 21.26 32.24 -15.00
C SER A 292 21.25 30.93 -14.21
N GLU A 293 21.07 31.02 -12.90
CA GLU A 293 21.23 29.96 -11.91
C GLU A 293 19.91 29.65 -11.18
N ALA A 294 18.77 30.07 -11.75
CA ALA A 294 17.45 29.81 -11.23
C ALA A 294 16.82 28.57 -11.86
N TYR A 295 16.05 27.84 -11.05
CA TYR A 295 15.40 26.57 -11.40
C TYR A 295 13.98 26.51 -10.85
N ILE A 296 13.03 26.02 -11.66
CA ILE A 296 11.62 25.89 -11.28
C ILE A 296 11.30 24.48 -10.78
N MET A 297 10.87 24.37 -9.54
CA MET A 297 10.46 23.12 -8.89
C MET A 297 8.95 22.96 -8.96
N THR A 298 8.49 21.83 -9.49
CA THR A 298 7.05 21.54 -9.61
C THR A 298 6.41 21.21 -8.27
N ASN A 299 7.15 20.56 -7.37
CA ASN A 299 6.72 20.15 -6.04
C ASN A 299 7.94 19.78 -5.17
N MET A 300 7.70 19.49 -3.90
CA MET A 300 8.75 19.05 -2.96
C MET A 300 9.43 17.74 -3.37
N LYS A 301 8.74 16.83 -4.09
CA LYS A 301 9.33 15.58 -4.58
C LYS A 301 10.44 15.84 -5.61
N THR A 302 10.20 16.76 -6.56
CA THR A 302 11.22 17.18 -7.54
C THR A 302 12.42 17.85 -6.88
N TYR A 303 12.17 18.65 -5.84
CA TYR A 303 13.23 19.26 -5.04
C TYR A 303 14.08 18.19 -4.31
N THR A 304 13.44 17.21 -3.67
CA THR A 304 14.15 16.11 -2.98
C THR A 304 15.00 15.30 -3.95
N GLN A 305 14.52 15.02 -5.17
CA GLN A 305 15.31 14.34 -6.20
C GLN A 305 16.56 15.13 -6.60
N MET A 306 16.43 16.46 -6.77
CA MET A 306 17.58 17.34 -7.03
C MET A 306 18.56 17.33 -5.87
N LYS A 307 18.07 17.48 -4.64
CA LYS A 307 18.90 17.43 -3.42
C LYS A 307 19.67 16.11 -3.32
N GLN A 308 19.01 14.98 -3.55
CA GLN A 308 19.65 13.66 -3.55
C GLN A 308 20.73 13.57 -4.63
N PHE A 309 20.49 14.12 -5.82
CA PHE A 309 21.51 14.20 -6.87
C PHE A 309 22.73 15.01 -6.42
N ILE A 310 22.53 16.16 -5.78
CA ILE A 310 23.63 16.99 -5.25
C ILE A 310 24.41 16.21 -4.17
N LEU A 311 23.72 15.60 -3.20
CA LEU A 311 24.36 14.80 -2.15
C LEU A 311 25.14 13.59 -2.70
N ARG A 312 24.66 12.97 -3.78
CA ARG A 312 25.38 11.86 -4.42
C ARG A 312 26.65 12.33 -5.11
N ASN A 313 26.76 13.57 -5.55
CA ASN A 313 27.93 14.03 -6.30
C ASN A 313 28.91 14.85 -5.45
N ILE A 314 28.48 15.40 -4.31
CA ILE A 314 29.31 16.29 -3.48
C ILE A 314 30.61 15.63 -3.00
N HIS A 315 30.60 14.32 -2.75
CA HIS A 315 31.78 13.60 -2.25
C HIS A 315 32.97 13.67 -3.21
N ASN A 316 32.72 13.80 -4.51
CA ASN A 316 33.77 13.96 -5.53
C ASN A 316 34.49 15.32 -5.45
N TYR A 317 33.92 16.27 -4.72
CA TYR A 317 34.39 17.65 -4.59
C TYR A 317 34.81 17.98 -3.14
N ASN A 318 34.94 16.95 -2.30
CA ASN A 318 35.46 17.03 -0.95
C ASN A 318 36.81 16.30 -0.87
N ALA A 319 37.78 16.91 -0.22
CA ALA A 319 39.17 16.49 -0.16
C ALA A 319 39.33 15.15 0.58
N LYS A 320 39.30 14.04 -0.17
CA LYS A 320 39.78 12.72 0.29
C LYS A 320 40.84 12.10 -0.63
N ASP A 321 40.89 12.51 -1.91
CA ASP A 321 41.88 12.05 -2.87
C ASP A 321 43.01 13.09 -3.01
N ALA A 322 44.15 12.87 -2.36
CA ALA A 322 45.33 13.73 -2.49
C ALA A 322 45.76 13.94 -3.96
N GLU A 323 45.45 12.98 -4.84
CA GLU A 323 45.67 13.06 -6.28
C GLU A 323 44.75 14.05 -7.01
N LYS A 324 43.47 14.16 -6.63
CA LYS A 324 42.56 15.16 -7.25
C LYS A 324 42.92 16.58 -6.83
N ILE A 325 43.37 16.75 -5.58
CA ILE A 325 43.90 18.03 -5.09
C ILE A 325 45.15 18.42 -5.90
N LYS A 326 46.02 17.46 -6.19
CA LYS A 326 47.23 17.65 -7.02
C LYS A 326 46.88 18.00 -8.47
N TYR A 327 45.91 17.29 -9.07
CA TYR A 327 45.44 17.55 -10.44
C TYR A 327 44.80 18.94 -10.58
N HIS A 328 43.97 19.34 -9.62
CA HIS A 328 43.37 20.69 -9.61
C HIS A 328 44.42 21.79 -9.37
N ALA A 329 45.36 21.60 -8.45
CA ALA A 329 46.43 22.58 -8.20
C ALA A 329 47.33 22.77 -9.44
N ILE A 330 47.66 21.68 -10.14
CA ILE A 330 48.46 21.72 -11.37
C ILE A 330 47.68 22.41 -12.51
N ASN A 331 46.41 22.07 -12.73
CA ASN A 331 45.61 22.69 -13.78
C ASN A 331 45.37 24.18 -13.54
N ASN A 332 45.16 24.57 -12.28
CA ASN A 332 44.98 25.97 -11.92
C ASN A 332 46.29 26.76 -12.12
N ALA A 333 47.45 26.18 -11.76
CA ALA A 333 48.75 26.78 -12.04
C ALA A 333 49.03 26.89 -13.55
N LEU A 334 48.67 25.88 -14.35
CA LEU A 334 48.77 25.90 -15.81
C LEU A 334 47.91 27.00 -16.43
N GLU A 335 46.71 27.25 -15.90
CA GLU A 335 45.81 28.28 -16.42
C GLU A 335 46.26 29.70 -16.05
N ILE A 336 46.75 29.89 -14.82
CA ILE A 336 47.21 31.19 -14.30
C ILE A 336 48.55 31.61 -14.93
N TYR A 337 49.48 30.68 -15.11
CA TYR A 337 50.86 30.96 -15.56
C TYR A 337 51.14 30.48 -16.99
N LYS A 338 50.09 30.28 -17.81
CA LYS A 338 50.20 29.81 -19.21
C LYS A 338 51.19 30.61 -20.07
N ASP A 339 51.34 31.90 -19.78
CA ASP A 339 52.14 32.85 -20.57
C ASP A 339 53.54 33.10 -19.97
N ASP A 340 53.83 32.63 -18.75
CA ASP A 340 55.11 32.82 -18.02
C ASP A 340 55.74 31.46 -17.67
N LYS A 341 56.24 30.81 -18.73
CA LYS A 341 56.80 29.46 -18.69
C LYS A 341 57.87 29.20 -17.60
N PRO A 342 58.87 30.07 -17.35
CA PRO A 342 59.88 29.80 -16.33
C PRO A 342 59.29 29.80 -14.91
N LYS A 343 58.29 30.65 -14.65
CA LYS A 343 57.61 30.71 -13.35
C LYS A 343 56.66 29.53 -13.13
N LEU A 344 56.03 29.06 -14.20
CA LEU A 344 55.23 27.84 -14.21
C LEU A 344 56.09 26.61 -13.85
N GLU A 345 57.26 26.46 -14.47
CA GLU A 345 58.19 25.35 -14.18
C GLU A 345 58.66 25.37 -12.72
N GLU A 346 59.01 26.55 -12.17
CA GLU A 346 59.40 26.69 -10.75
C GLU A 346 58.29 26.28 -9.77
N ILE A 347 57.04 26.64 -10.05
CA ILE A 347 55.89 26.32 -9.19
C ILE A 347 55.55 24.83 -9.29
N LEU A 348 55.59 24.25 -10.49
CA LEU A 348 55.37 22.82 -10.70
C LEU A 348 56.44 22.00 -9.97
N ASP A 349 57.71 22.40 -10.02
CA ASP A 349 58.80 21.74 -9.31
C ASP A 349 58.65 21.85 -7.78
N LYS A 350 58.16 22.96 -7.24
CA LYS A 350 57.83 23.09 -5.81
C LYS A 350 56.68 22.17 -5.39
N ILE A 351 55.64 22.04 -6.22
CA ILE A 351 54.51 21.14 -5.98
C ILE A 351 54.95 19.66 -6.03
N ILE A 352 55.87 19.32 -6.94
CA ILE A 352 56.41 17.96 -7.10
C ILE A 352 57.39 17.62 -5.96
N SER A 353 58.31 18.52 -5.62
CA SER A 353 59.33 18.30 -4.57
C SER A 353 58.77 18.26 -3.15
N ALA A 354 57.69 19.00 -2.86
CA ALA A 354 56.99 18.91 -1.58
C ALA A 354 56.28 17.56 -1.34
N THR A 355 56.22 16.68 -2.35
CA THR A 355 55.40 15.45 -2.32
C THR A 355 56.17 14.14 -2.55
N ASN A 356 57.51 14.14 -2.58
CA ASN A 356 58.39 12.95 -2.73
C ASN A 356 57.91 11.91 -3.76
N PHE A 357 57.98 12.24 -5.06
CA PHE A 357 57.82 11.23 -6.12
C PHE A 357 58.72 11.46 -7.33
N THR A 358 59.30 10.38 -7.87
CA THR A 358 60.18 10.32 -9.04
C THR A 358 59.40 10.04 -10.35
N TYR A 359 59.73 10.80 -11.39
CA TYR A 359 59.07 10.76 -12.69
C TYR A 359 59.64 9.62 -13.56
N GLY A 360 58.89 8.54 -13.74
CA GLY A 360 59.24 7.51 -14.72
C GLY A 360 58.55 6.17 -14.49
N GLU A 361 57.28 6.07 -14.90
CA GLU A 361 56.56 4.85 -15.32
C GLU A 361 55.04 5.10 -15.27
N SER A 362 54.50 5.98 -16.13
CA SER A 362 53.02 6.01 -16.33
C SER A 362 52.58 6.65 -17.64
N LYS A 363 53.34 6.44 -18.72
CA LYS A 363 52.84 6.69 -20.10
C LYS A 363 52.12 5.45 -20.68
N THR A 364 52.21 4.30 -20.00
CA THR A 364 51.60 3.01 -20.38
C THR A 364 50.30 2.70 -19.61
N THR A 365 50.05 3.35 -18.47
CA THR A 365 48.84 3.12 -17.65
C THR A 365 47.62 3.94 -18.11
N LEU A 366 47.87 5.03 -18.84
CA LEU A 366 46.84 5.91 -19.45
C LEU A 366 46.07 5.31 -20.64
N LYS A 367 46.36 4.06 -21.04
CA LYS A 367 45.48 3.28 -21.94
C LYS A 367 44.69 2.19 -21.23
N ASN A 368 45.05 1.82 -20.00
CA ASN A 368 44.43 0.70 -19.29
C ASN A 368 43.44 1.15 -18.19
N GLU A 369 43.49 2.42 -17.76
CA GLU A 369 42.60 2.95 -16.71
C GLU A 369 41.22 3.43 -17.20
N ILE A 370 40.93 3.38 -18.50
CA ILE A 370 39.55 3.56 -19.02
C ILE A 370 38.67 2.31 -18.72
N SER A 371 39.23 1.25 -18.12
CA SER A 371 38.55 -0.04 -17.96
C SER A 371 38.20 -0.44 -16.51
N TYR A 372 38.55 0.35 -15.49
CA TYR A 372 38.45 -0.12 -14.08
C TYR A 372 37.49 0.66 -13.16
N GLU A 373 36.72 1.64 -13.65
CA GLU A 373 35.72 2.36 -12.82
C GLU A 373 34.27 1.81 -12.89
N GLU A 374 33.99 0.75 -13.65
CA GLU A 374 32.60 0.22 -13.72
C GLU A 374 32.21 -0.73 -12.58
N ASN A 375 33.11 -1.07 -11.65
CA ASN A 375 32.82 -2.05 -10.61
C ASN A 375 33.11 -1.53 -9.20
N ASN A 376 32.21 -0.71 -8.65
CA ASN A 376 31.87 -0.71 -7.22
C ASN A 376 30.61 0.15 -6.95
N ASN A 377 29.43 -0.44 -7.17
CA ASN A 377 28.19 -0.01 -6.55
C ASN A 377 27.62 -1.18 -5.73
N MET A 378 27.84 -1.12 -4.41
CA MET A 378 27.11 -1.80 -3.33
C MET A 378 27.07 -0.73 -2.22
N GLU A 379 25.98 -0.37 -1.56
CA GLU A 379 24.76 -1.10 -1.22
C GLU A 379 23.77 -0.03 -0.70
N TYR A 380 22.53 0.00 -1.19
CA TYR A 380 21.39 0.54 -0.43
C TYR A 380 20.17 -0.31 -0.76
N GLU A 381 19.62 -0.95 0.27
CA GLU A 381 18.32 -1.61 0.22
C GLU A 381 17.25 -0.55 -0.06
N GLU A 382 16.64 -0.61 -1.24
CA GLU A 382 15.39 0.11 -1.50
C GLU A 382 14.25 -0.82 -1.06
N ILE A 383 13.57 -0.46 0.02
CA ILE A 383 12.21 -0.90 0.29
C ILE A 383 11.39 -0.35 -0.87
N ILE A 384 11.06 -1.22 -1.84
CA ILE A 384 10.16 -0.86 -2.93
C ILE A 384 8.75 -0.87 -2.35
N ASP A 385 8.26 0.32 -2.05
CA ASP A 385 6.84 0.59 -1.86
C ASP A 385 6.12 0.46 -3.22
N ASP A 386 5.21 -0.50 -3.31
CA ASP A 386 4.43 -0.84 -4.50
C ASP A 386 3.39 0.25 -4.82
N THR A 387 3.84 1.39 -5.34
CA THR A 387 2.97 2.39 -5.97
C THR A 387 3.29 2.54 -7.45
N ILE A 388 2.58 1.74 -8.26
CA ILE A 388 2.52 1.91 -9.72
C ILE A 388 1.57 3.07 -10.03
N ASP A 389 2.14 4.23 -10.33
CA ASP A 389 1.48 5.30 -11.08
C ASP A 389 1.24 4.82 -12.52
N ASN A 390 0.01 4.39 -12.79
CA ASN A 390 -0.57 4.40 -14.14
C ASN A 390 -1.90 5.15 -14.04
N ASP A 391 -1.88 6.43 -14.33
CA ASP A 391 -3.08 7.21 -14.56
C ASP A 391 -3.59 6.99 -15.99
N ASN A 392 -4.92 6.92 -16.07
CA ASN A 392 -5.77 6.88 -17.25
C ASN A 392 -6.06 5.51 -17.87
N MET A 393 -7.13 4.88 -17.38
CA MET A 393 -8.06 4.16 -18.26
C MET A 393 -9.49 4.43 -17.76
N VAL A 394 -10.23 5.21 -18.53
CA VAL A 394 -11.67 5.44 -18.38
C VAL A 394 -12.40 4.17 -18.82
N SER A 395 -13.42 3.80 -18.05
CA SER A 395 -14.36 2.72 -18.34
C SER A 395 -15.24 3.05 -19.55
N SER A 396 -15.35 2.13 -20.50
CA SER A 396 -16.56 2.00 -21.29
C SER A 396 -16.83 0.54 -21.59
N THR A 397 -18.06 0.15 -21.31
CA THR A 397 -18.72 -1.09 -21.67
C THR A 397 -18.90 -1.22 -23.19
N GLU A 398 -18.98 -2.49 -23.61
CA GLU A 398 -19.57 -3.00 -24.86
C GLU A 398 -18.78 -2.99 -26.17
N GLU A 399 -19.07 -4.06 -26.92
CA GLU A 399 -18.43 -4.57 -28.13
C GLU A 399 -18.59 -3.63 -29.33
N ASN A 400 -17.47 -3.30 -29.98
CA ASN A 400 -17.23 -3.43 -31.44
C ASN A 400 -16.11 -2.48 -31.91
N ALA A 401 -15.38 -2.96 -32.92
CA ALA A 401 -14.41 -2.27 -33.75
C ALA A 401 -13.05 -1.88 -33.11
N ILE A 402 -12.01 -2.46 -33.71
CA ILE A 402 -10.59 -2.27 -33.47
C ILE A 402 -10.22 -0.77 -33.50
N SER A 403 -9.90 -0.22 -32.33
CA SER A 403 -9.00 0.93 -32.24
C SER A 403 -8.04 0.67 -31.08
N LYS A 404 -6.76 0.45 -31.38
CA LYS A 404 -5.72 0.24 -30.37
C LYS A 404 -5.60 1.52 -29.53
N PRO A 405 -5.68 1.47 -28.19
CA PRO A 405 -5.48 2.64 -27.36
C PRO A 405 -4.03 3.11 -27.47
N ASN A 406 -3.85 4.37 -27.88
CA ASN A 406 -2.56 5.06 -27.93
C ASN A 406 -1.96 5.09 -26.52
N THR A 407 -1.06 4.15 -26.24
CA THR A 407 -0.31 4.09 -24.99
C THR A 407 1.14 4.43 -25.31
N TYR A 408 1.62 5.58 -24.82
CA TYR A 408 2.99 6.08 -24.99
C TYR A 408 4.03 5.23 -24.20
N SER A 409 3.90 3.90 -24.19
CA SER A 409 4.89 3.01 -23.58
C SER A 409 5.98 2.67 -24.60
N PRO A 410 7.28 2.76 -24.25
CA PRO A 410 8.36 2.43 -25.17
C PRO A 410 8.26 0.97 -25.62
N LYS A 411 8.47 0.73 -26.92
CA LYS A 411 8.57 -0.62 -27.48
C LYS A 411 9.88 -1.26 -27.05
N VAL A 412 9.95 -2.59 -27.09
CA VAL A 412 11.10 -3.35 -26.61
C VAL A 412 11.65 -4.21 -27.73
N GLN A 413 12.87 -3.93 -28.17
CA GLN A 413 13.63 -4.83 -29.03
C GLN A 413 14.40 -5.83 -28.18
N ILE A 414 14.43 -7.09 -28.62
CA ILE A 414 15.31 -8.12 -28.08
C ILE A 414 16.33 -8.54 -29.14
N TYR A 415 17.57 -8.74 -28.71
CA TYR A 415 18.68 -9.24 -29.53
C TYR A 415 19.23 -10.51 -28.90
N ASP A 416 19.90 -11.35 -29.70
CA ASP A 416 20.59 -12.52 -29.19
C ASP A 416 21.79 -12.08 -28.33
N SER A 417 22.04 -12.80 -27.24
CA SER A 417 23.27 -12.67 -26.44
C SER A 417 24.57 -12.76 -27.23
N LYS A 418 24.60 -13.51 -28.35
CA LYS A 418 25.80 -13.77 -29.16
C LYS A 418 25.87 -12.93 -30.43
N ASP A 419 24.73 -12.56 -30.99
CA ASP A 419 24.63 -11.78 -32.23
C ASP A 419 23.77 -10.52 -32.01
N LEU A 420 24.45 -9.40 -31.79
CA LEU A 420 23.83 -8.08 -31.56
C LEU A 420 23.44 -7.38 -32.87
N SER A 421 23.76 -7.96 -34.03
CA SER A 421 23.49 -7.33 -35.33
C SER A 421 22.05 -7.54 -35.82
N LYS A 422 21.32 -8.47 -35.19
CA LYS A 422 19.96 -8.85 -35.59
C LYS A 422 18.98 -8.69 -34.44
N VAL A 423 17.88 -8.00 -34.72
CA VAL A 423 16.72 -7.95 -33.83
C VAL A 423 15.99 -9.28 -33.91
N VAL A 424 15.86 -9.97 -32.79
CA VAL A 424 15.16 -11.26 -32.70
C VAL A 424 13.63 -11.04 -32.69
N ASN A 425 13.16 -10.06 -31.91
CA ASN A 425 11.75 -9.70 -31.85
C ASN A 425 11.56 -8.27 -31.32
N VAL A 426 10.36 -7.73 -31.52
CA VAL A 426 9.93 -6.43 -31.01
C VAL A 426 8.57 -6.55 -30.33
N PHE A 427 8.47 -6.11 -29.09
CA PHE A 427 7.24 -6.05 -28.32
C PHE A 427 6.72 -4.61 -28.26
N ASP A 428 5.40 -4.41 -28.28
CA ASP A 428 4.80 -3.08 -28.19
C ASP A 428 4.98 -2.47 -26.78
N SER A 429 5.27 -3.29 -25.77
CA SER A 429 5.61 -2.82 -24.41
C SER A 429 6.41 -3.87 -23.60
N ILE A 430 7.03 -3.43 -22.50
CA ILE A 430 7.69 -4.34 -21.55
C ILE A 430 6.68 -5.33 -20.95
N THR A 431 5.45 -4.89 -20.70
CA THR A 431 4.38 -5.76 -20.17
C THR A 431 4.00 -6.87 -21.15
N GLU A 432 4.02 -6.58 -22.45
CA GLU A 432 3.81 -7.61 -23.45
C GLU A 432 4.98 -8.60 -23.48
N ALA A 433 6.22 -8.10 -23.41
CA ALA A 433 7.40 -8.95 -23.33
C ALA A 433 7.35 -9.91 -22.12
N THR A 434 6.90 -9.44 -20.97
CA THR A 434 6.78 -10.28 -19.76
C THR A 434 5.66 -11.31 -19.79
N ARG A 435 4.70 -11.14 -20.71
CA ARG A 435 3.62 -12.12 -20.96
C ARG A 435 4.07 -13.21 -21.93
N GLN A 436 4.88 -12.87 -22.92
CA GLN A 436 5.33 -13.81 -23.95
C GLN A 436 6.57 -14.62 -23.53
N ILE A 437 7.49 -14.02 -22.76
CA ILE A 437 8.73 -14.68 -22.32
C ILE A 437 8.58 -15.13 -20.86
N LYS A 438 8.55 -16.44 -20.64
CA LYS A 438 8.40 -17.05 -19.31
C LYS A 438 9.49 -16.60 -18.34
N GLU A 439 9.14 -16.53 -17.05
CA GLU A 439 10.04 -16.16 -15.93
C GLU A 439 10.73 -14.80 -16.02
N THR A 440 10.23 -13.89 -16.87
CA THR A 440 10.76 -12.53 -16.94
C THR A 440 9.99 -11.59 -16.02
N SER A 441 10.72 -10.57 -15.56
CA SER A 441 10.22 -9.52 -14.68
C SER A 441 10.33 -8.17 -15.38
N TYR A 442 9.29 -7.35 -15.25
CA TYR A 442 9.22 -6.01 -15.85
C TYR A 442 10.42 -5.15 -15.41
N THR A 443 10.70 -5.15 -14.11
CA THR A 443 11.80 -4.38 -13.50
C THR A 443 13.16 -4.83 -14.02
N HIS A 444 13.36 -6.13 -14.18
CA HIS A 444 14.63 -6.69 -14.66
C HIS A 444 14.87 -6.43 -16.15
N ILE A 445 13.83 -6.48 -16.99
CA ILE A 445 13.94 -6.07 -18.40
C ILE A 445 14.34 -4.60 -18.50
N LYS A 446 13.68 -3.73 -17.72
CA LYS A 446 14.00 -2.30 -17.66
C LYS A 446 15.42 -2.05 -17.17
N TYR A 447 15.89 -2.81 -16.18
CA TYR A 447 17.25 -2.75 -15.67
C TYR A 447 18.26 -3.19 -16.74
N ALA A 448 18.06 -4.35 -17.37
CA ALA A 448 18.96 -4.90 -18.38
C ALA A 448 19.11 -3.99 -19.60
N SER A 449 18.01 -3.34 -20.01
CA SER A 449 18.07 -2.35 -21.08
C SER A 449 18.91 -1.13 -20.70
N ARG A 450 18.76 -0.60 -19.48
CA ARG A 450 19.49 0.59 -19.01
C ARG A 450 20.98 0.35 -18.78
N HIS A 451 21.32 -0.78 -18.16
CA HIS A 451 22.70 -1.09 -17.76
C HIS A 451 23.47 -1.86 -18.82
N ARG A 452 22.86 -2.06 -19.98
CA ARG A 452 23.42 -2.78 -21.10
C ARG A 452 23.81 -4.24 -20.82
N THR A 453 23.09 -4.91 -19.92
CA THR A 453 23.37 -6.29 -19.52
C THR A 453 22.52 -7.29 -20.28
N ILE A 454 22.89 -8.57 -20.20
CA ILE A 454 22.06 -9.70 -20.65
C ILE A 454 21.08 -10.06 -19.53
N TYR A 455 19.86 -10.39 -19.88
CA TYR A 455 18.89 -10.95 -18.92
C TYR A 455 18.10 -12.05 -19.59
N LYS A 456 18.06 -13.23 -18.94
CA LYS A 456 17.42 -14.45 -19.46
C LYS A 456 17.86 -14.79 -20.90
N GLY A 457 19.17 -14.65 -21.18
CA GLY A 457 19.77 -14.99 -22.48
C GLY A 457 19.56 -13.96 -23.59
N TYR A 458 18.87 -12.85 -23.33
CA TYR A 458 18.62 -11.81 -24.33
C TYR A 458 19.21 -10.47 -23.94
N ARG A 459 19.57 -9.69 -24.96
CA ARG A 459 19.94 -8.29 -24.82
C ARG A 459 18.71 -7.43 -25.09
N TRP A 460 18.35 -6.59 -24.13
CA TRP A 460 17.10 -5.82 -24.14
C TRP A 460 17.36 -4.36 -24.52
N HIS A 461 16.54 -3.78 -25.39
CA HIS A 461 16.65 -2.37 -25.78
C HIS A 461 15.28 -1.71 -25.89
N LEU A 462 15.09 -0.59 -25.17
CA LEU A 462 13.87 0.20 -25.19
C LEU A 462 13.95 1.27 -26.27
N ILE A 463 12.99 1.26 -27.19
CA ILE A 463 12.84 2.25 -28.27
C ILE A 463 11.58 3.09 -28.06
N ASN A 464 11.58 4.30 -28.62
CA ASN A 464 10.41 5.19 -28.54
C ASN A 464 9.21 4.58 -29.29
N SER A 465 7.99 4.80 -28.78
CA SER A 465 6.75 4.29 -29.36
C SER A 465 6.51 4.78 -30.79
N ASN A 466 7.03 5.96 -31.13
CA ASN A 466 6.88 6.61 -32.44
C ASN A 466 8.00 6.29 -33.44
N ASP A 467 8.87 5.31 -33.14
CA ASP A 467 9.93 4.91 -34.07
C ASP A 467 9.32 4.31 -35.35
N THR A 468 9.70 4.87 -36.50
CA THR A 468 9.20 4.47 -37.82
C THR A 468 9.82 3.16 -38.31
N LEU A 469 10.93 2.72 -37.73
CA LEU A 469 11.61 1.47 -38.08
C LEU A 469 11.93 0.63 -36.82
N PRO A 470 10.91 0.01 -36.20
CA PRO A 470 11.08 -0.72 -34.95
C PRO A 470 11.80 -2.06 -35.11
N PHE A 471 11.88 -2.63 -36.31
CA PHE A 471 12.59 -3.89 -36.59
C PHE A 471 14.02 -3.68 -37.08
N SER A 472 14.46 -2.44 -37.30
CA SER A 472 15.85 -2.19 -37.69
C SER A 472 16.78 -2.27 -36.46
N PRO A 473 17.96 -2.91 -36.59
CA PRO A 473 18.97 -2.91 -35.54
C PRO A 473 19.37 -1.48 -35.16
N LYS A 474 19.41 -1.19 -33.87
CA LYS A 474 19.83 0.09 -33.31
C LYS A 474 21.24 -0.02 -32.74
N GLU A 475 21.91 1.11 -32.56
CA GLU A 475 23.21 1.15 -31.89
C GLU A 475 23.03 0.99 -30.37
N ILE A 476 23.16 -0.25 -29.89
CA ILE A 476 22.84 -0.63 -28.50
C ILE A 476 24.07 -0.72 -27.57
N GLY A 477 25.26 -0.37 -28.07
CA GLY A 477 26.54 -0.44 -27.37
C GLY A 477 27.01 -1.87 -27.09
N LYS A 478 28.22 -2.00 -26.52
CA LYS A 478 28.76 -3.29 -26.08
C LYS A 478 27.99 -3.81 -24.87
N THR A 479 27.87 -5.14 -24.76
CA THR A 479 27.29 -5.80 -23.59
C THR A 479 28.18 -5.58 -22.38
N VAL A 480 27.56 -5.21 -21.26
CA VAL A 480 28.21 -5.12 -19.93
C VAL A 480 27.86 -6.39 -19.17
N ASP A 481 28.87 -7.05 -18.60
CA ASP A 481 28.66 -8.22 -17.76
C ASP A 481 27.92 -7.80 -16.48
N SER A 482 26.76 -8.39 -16.24
CA SER A 482 26.07 -8.22 -14.96
C SER A 482 26.68 -9.17 -13.94
N ASN A 483 27.10 -8.63 -12.80
CA ASN A 483 27.39 -9.41 -11.61
C ASN A 483 26.09 -10.06 -11.10
N GLU A 484 25.76 -11.25 -11.59
CA GLU A 484 24.63 -12.01 -11.06
C GLU A 484 24.89 -12.35 -9.59
N LYS A 485 23.91 -12.04 -8.73
CA LYS A 485 24.00 -12.42 -7.32
C LYS A 485 23.95 -13.94 -7.24
N LYS A 486 25.02 -14.56 -6.75
CA LYS A 486 24.98 -15.97 -6.37
C LYS A 486 23.95 -16.15 -5.26
N THR A 487 22.87 -16.84 -5.58
CA THR A 487 21.74 -17.13 -4.69
C THR A 487 21.61 -18.64 -4.54
N GLY A 488 21.24 -19.11 -3.35
CA GLY A 488 21.18 -20.53 -3.05
C GLY A 488 21.67 -20.83 -1.64
N LEU A 489 21.73 -22.12 -1.30
CA LEU A 489 22.29 -22.59 -0.04
C LEU A 489 23.77 -22.22 0.06
N VAL A 490 24.23 -21.91 1.26
CA VAL A 490 25.60 -21.45 1.52
C VAL A 490 26.28 -22.42 2.46
N ALA A 491 27.39 -23.01 2.04
CA ALA A 491 28.20 -23.87 2.87
C ALA A 491 29.34 -23.09 3.54
N MET A 492 29.49 -23.33 4.84
CA MET A 492 30.62 -22.91 5.65
C MET A 492 31.62 -24.06 5.70
N MET A 493 32.84 -23.81 5.27
CA MET A 493 33.91 -24.80 5.20
C MET A 493 35.09 -24.40 6.09
N THR A 494 35.92 -25.39 6.40
CA THR A 494 37.24 -25.16 6.99
C THR A 494 38.14 -24.35 6.04
N LEU A 495 39.15 -23.65 6.58
CA LEU A 495 40.03 -22.78 5.79
C LEU A 495 40.85 -23.51 4.72
N ASP A 496 41.17 -24.78 4.97
CA ASP A 496 41.83 -25.70 4.05
C ASP A 496 40.87 -26.28 2.99
N LYS A 497 39.58 -25.95 3.04
CA LYS A 497 38.52 -26.37 2.10
C LYS A 497 38.30 -27.87 2.03
N THR A 498 38.71 -28.61 3.06
CA THR A 498 38.64 -30.08 3.11
C THR A 498 37.32 -30.60 3.66
N ARG A 499 36.60 -29.79 4.46
CA ARG A 499 35.37 -30.23 5.12
C ARG A 499 34.31 -29.14 5.22
N ILE A 500 33.07 -29.52 4.97
CA ILE A 500 31.88 -28.69 5.22
C ILE A 500 31.52 -28.80 6.70
N ILE A 501 31.42 -27.65 7.37
CA ILE A 501 31.06 -27.56 8.79
C ILE A 501 29.54 -27.42 8.92
N LYS A 502 28.93 -26.54 8.12
CA LYS A 502 27.50 -26.22 8.21
C LYS A 502 26.97 -25.63 6.92
N VAL A 503 25.70 -25.87 6.61
CA VAL A 503 24.99 -25.28 5.46
C VAL A 503 23.86 -24.38 5.96
N PHE A 504 23.71 -23.23 5.30
CA PHE A 504 22.73 -22.19 5.62
C PHE A 504 21.79 -21.93 4.44
N ILE A 505 20.57 -21.50 4.72
CA ILE A 505 19.57 -21.18 3.69
C ILE A 505 19.92 -19.88 2.98
N LEU A 506 20.31 -18.85 3.75
CA LEU A 506 20.66 -17.53 3.24
C LEU A 506 22.05 -17.10 3.71
N GLN A 507 22.73 -16.29 2.90
CA GLN A 507 23.99 -15.62 3.27
C GLN A 507 23.83 -14.75 4.54
N LYS A 508 22.62 -14.23 4.78
CA LYS A 508 22.28 -13.47 5.98
C LYS A 508 22.32 -14.34 7.24
N ASP A 509 21.84 -15.59 7.17
CA ASP A 509 21.83 -16.51 8.31
C ASP A 509 23.26 -16.94 8.66
N ALA A 510 24.09 -17.16 7.64
CA ALA A 510 25.52 -17.40 7.79
C ALA A 510 26.24 -16.22 8.45
N ALA A 511 25.97 -15.00 7.99
CA ALA A 511 26.54 -13.78 8.55
C ALA A 511 26.14 -13.58 10.02
N GLN A 512 24.87 -13.81 10.35
CA GLN A 512 24.35 -13.76 11.72
C GLN A 512 25.00 -14.82 12.62
N TYR A 513 25.16 -16.05 12.12
CA TYR A 513 25.84 -17.12 12.85
C TYR A 513 27.29 -16.76 13.20
N CYS A 514 27.98 -16.07 12.30
CA CYS A 514 29.35 -15.59 12.51
C CYS A 514 29.44 -14.21 13.18
N ASN A 515 28.31 -13.58 13.51
CA ASN A 515 28.24 -12.21 14.03
C ASN A 515 28.98 -11.19 13.13
N THR A 516 28.77 -11.27 11.82
CA THR A 516 29.38 -10.42 10.80
C THR A 516 28.34 -9.81 9.86
N HIS A 517 28.77 -8.88 9.00
CA HIS A 517 27.89 -8.28 8.00
C HIS A 517 27.74 -9.19 6.77
N THR A 518 26.52 -9.28 6.22
CA THR A 518 26.19 -10.10 5.04
C THR A 518 27.14 -9.86 3.87
N SER A 519 27.50 -8.59 3.62
CA SER A 519 28.39 -8.22 2.51
C SER A 519 29.78 -8.86 2.59
N LEU A 520 30.28 -9.19 3.79
CA LEU A 520 31.55 -9.91 3.95
C LEU A 520 31.44 -11.36 3.47
N ILE A 521 30.35 -12.04 3.82
CA ILE A 521 30.06 -13.40 3.34
C ILE A 521 29.79 -13.39 1.83
N SER A 522 29.03 -12.42 1.33
CA SER A 522 28.77 -12.27 -0.11
C SER A 522 30.06 -12.04 -0.91
N ASN A 523 30.96 -11.19 -0.41
CA ASN A 523 32.26 -10.96 -1.04
C ASN A 523 33.16 -12.20 -0.95
N ALA A 524 33.15 -12.92 0.17
CA ALA A 524 33.89 -14.17 0.33
C ALA A 524 33.46 -15.21 -0.71
N ILE A 525 32.16 -15.40 -0.90
CA ILE A 525 31.61 -16.30 -1.92
C ILE A 525 31.96 -15.80 -3.33
N ARG A 526 31.85 -14.49 -3.58
CA ARG A 526 32.11 -13.89 -4.90
C ARG A 526 33.57 -14.05 -5.33
N TYR A 527 34.49 -13.75 -4.43
CA TYR A 527 35.92 -13.74 -4.73
C TYR A 527 36.63 -15.05 -4.35
N GLY A 528 35.92 -16.01 -3.78
CA GLY A 528 36.53 -17.23 -3.25
C GLY A 528 37.58 -16.93 -2.19
N SER A 529 37.28 -15.98 -1.28
CA SER A 529 38.13 -15.61 -0.15
C SER A 529 37.54 -16.09 1.17
N SER A 530 38.33 -16.04 2.25
CA SER A 530 37.84 -16.38 3.59
C SER A 530 37.19 -15.18 4.28
N ALA A 531 36.13 -15.42 5.05
CA ALA A 531 35.53 -14.42 5.94
C ALA A 531 35.19 -15.05 7.29
N ALA A 532 35.33 -14.27 8.36
CA ALA A 532 35.08 -14.72 9.74
C ALA A 532 35.84 -15.99 10.14
N GLY A 533 37.02 -16.25 9.53
CA GLY A 533 37.83 -17.44 9.80
C GLY A 533 37.37 -18.71 9.08
N TYR A 534 36.42 -18.62 8.12
CA TYR A 534 35.91 -19.75 7.35
C TYR A 534 35.94 -19.49 5.85
N PHE A 535 35.88 -20.56 5.07
CA PHE A 535 35.71 -20.49 3.62
C PHE A 535 34.24 -20.65 3.25
N TRP A 536 33.75 -19.86 2.28
CA TRP A 536 32.33 -19.77 1.96
C TRP A 536 32.08 -20.06 0.48
N VAL A 537 31.18 -21.00 0.20
CA VAL A 537 30.84 -21.41 -1.18
C VAL A 537 29.34 -21.66 -1.28
N CYS A 538 28.76 -21.42 -2.45
CA CYS A 538 27.39 -21.87 -2.72
C CYS A 538 27.34 -23.39 -2.81
N TRP A 539 26.29 -24.00 -2.27
CA TRP A 539 26.14 -25.45 -2.27
C TRP A 539 26.30 -26.06 -3.66
N ASP A 540 25.63 -25.47 -4.66
CA ASP A 540 25.65 -25.94 -6.05
C ASP A 540 27.03 -25.82 -6.73
N ASP A 541 27.93 -25.01 -6.17
CA ASP A 541 29.30 -24.82 -6.68
C ASP A 541 30.32 -25.73 -5.97
N LEU A 542 29.90 -26.55 -5.01
CA LEU A 542 30.79 -27.49 -4.30
C LEU A 542 31.09 -28.73 -5.12
N ASP A 543 32.26 -29.32 -4.86
CA ASP A 543 32.59 -30.62 -5.40
C ASP A 543 31.62 -31.69 -4.89
N ILE A 544 31.24 -32.60 -5.79
CA ILE A 544 30.22 -33.63 -5.53
C ILE A 544 30.65 -34.53 -4.36
N GLY A 545 31.94 -34.85 -4.25
CA GLY A 545 32.45 -35.69 -3.16
C GLY A 545 32.25 -35.05 -1.79
N LEU A 546 32.45 -33.72 -1.68
CA LEU A 546 32.22 -32.98 -0.43
C LEU A 546 30.74 -32.87 -0.06
N GLN A 547 29.87 -32.73 -1.07
CA GLN A 547 28.42 -32.73 -0.86
C GLN A 547 27.96 -34.09 -0.33
N GLU A 548 28.40 -35.18 -0.95
CA GLU A 548 28.07 -36.55 -0.54
C GLU A 548 28.58 -36.87 0.87
N ASP A 549 29.81 -36.47 1.21
CA ASP A 549 30.37 -36.68 2.55
C ASP A 549 29.60 -35.92 3.64
N PHE A 550 29.14 -34.70 3.35
CA PHE A 550 28.31 -33.95 4.30
C PHE A 550 26.91 -34.56 4.48
N LEU A 551 26.32 -35.06 3.39
CA LEU A 551 24.99 -35.67 3.38
C LEU A 551 24.91 -37.04 4.07
N LYS A 552 26.03 -37.71 4.31
CA LYS A 552 26.06 -38.98 5.08
C LYS A 552 25.63 -38.78 6.53
N ASP A 553 26.05 -37.67 7.13
CA ASP A 553 25.86 -37.39 8.56
C ASP A 553 24.87 -36.24 8.83
N ASN A 554 24.47 -35.47 7.81
CA ASN A 554 23.65 -34.27 7.97
C ASN A 554 22.59 -34.12 6.88
N GLU A 555 21.43 -33.56 7.24
CA GLU A 555 20.38 -33.17 6.29
C GLU A 555 20.51 -31.71 5.87
N LEU A 556 20.08 -31.40 4.64
CA LEU A 556 20.06 -30.02 4.15
C LEU A 556 18.93 -29.21 4.81
N PRO A 557 19.16 -27.92 5.10
CA PRO A 557 18.11 -27.04 5.62
C PRO A 557 16.91 -26.93 4.68
N ILE A 558 15.70 -27.11 5.20
CA ILE A 558 14.46 -27.02 4.43
C ILE A 558 14.23 -25.57 3.98
N ILE A 559 14.13 -25.36 2.66
CA ILE A 559 13.82 -24.04 2.09
C ILE A 559 12.32 -23.77 2.20
N LEU A 560 11.89 -23.12 3.28
CA LEU A 560 10.54 -22.56 3.39
C LEU A 560 10.46 -21.28 2.55
N ARG A 561 10.13 -21.41 1.25
CA ARG A 561 9.87 -20.23 0.40
C ARG A 561 8.60 -19.52 0.91
N LYS A 562 8.75 -18.52 1.77
CA LYS A 562 7.70 -17.49 1.94
C LYS A 562 7.60 -16.75 0.60
N SER A 563 6.50 -16.92 -0.13
CA SER A 563 6.23 -16.07 -1.30
C SER A 563 6.22 -14.63 -0.82
N LYS A 564 7.16 -13.81 -1.32
CA LYS A 564 7.26 -12.40 -0.91
C LYS A 564 6.06 -11.56 -1.38
N GLY A 565 5.18 -12.11 -2.22
CA GLY A 565 3.95 -11.46 -2.67
C GLY A 565 2.71 -11.97 -1.94
N SER A 566 1.76 -11.07 -1.70
CA SER A 566 0.41 -11.42 -1.26
C SER A 566 -0.25 -12.33 -2.30
N ARG A 567 -0.79 -13.46 -1.82
CA ARG A 567 -1.55 -14.39 -2.66
C ARG A 567 -2.86 -13.73 -3.07
N VAL A 568 -3.38 -14.09 -4.24
CA VAL A 568 -4.60 -13.48 -4.78
C VAL A 568 -5.58 -14.55 -5.17
N GLN A 569 -6.80 -14.47 -4.65
CA GLN A 569 -7.90 -15.36 -5.01
C GLN A 569 -8.78 -14.72 -6.08
N LYS A 570 -9.11 -15.51 -7.11
CA LYS A 570 -10.14 -15.22 -8.10
C LYS A 570 -11.43 -15.89 -7.65
N ILE A 571 -12.46 -15.10 -7.41
CA ILE A 571 -13.72 -15.53 -6.80
C ILE A 571 -14.86 -15.30 -7.79
N ASN A 572 -15.71 -16.30 -7.98
CA ASN A 572 -16.90 -16.15 -8.79
C ASN A 572 -17.92 -15.26 -8.04
N PRO A 573 -18.38 -14.13 -8.62
CA PRO A 573 -19.29 -13.20 -7.94
C PRO A 573 -20.67 -13.79 -7.63
N GLN A 574 -21.13 -14.80 -8.40
CA GLN A 574 -22.46 -15.40 -8.25
C GLN A 574 -22.48 -16.52 -7.21
N THR A 575 -21.42 -17.32 -7.14
CA THR A 575 -21.35 -18.48 -6.22
C THR A 575 -20.53 -18.21 -4.97
N GLY A 576 -19.71 -17.15 -4.95
CA GLY A 576 -18.79 -16.85 -3.85
C GLY A 576 -17.63 -17.84 -3.70
N MET A 577 -17.49 -18.81 -4.61
CA MET A 577 -16.44 -19.83 -4.55
C MET A 577 -15.13 -19.33 -5.17
N VAL A 578 -14.00 -19.73 -4.58
CA VAL A 578 -12.65 -19.49 -5.12
C VAL A 578 -12.45 -20.41 -6.32
N GLU A 579 -12.24 -19.84 -7.49
CA GLU A 579 -11.98 -20.58 -8.73
C GLU A 579 -10.49 -20.92 -8.87
N CYS A 580 -9.61 -19.97 -8.56
CA CYS A 580 -8.17 -20.20 -8.54
C CYS A 580 -7.44 -19.23 -7.60
N GLU A 581 -6.24 -19.64 -7.19
CA GLU A 581 -5.38 -18.86 -6.31
C GLU A 581 -4.01 -18.63 -6.97
N TYR A 582 -3.63 -17.37 -7.08
CA TYR A 582 -2.37 -16.93 -7.65
C TYR A 582 -1.32 -16.72 -6.55
N PRO A 583 -0.05 -17.10 -6.79
CA PRO A 583 1.06 -16.84 -5.86
C PRO A 583 1.33 -15.35 -5.64
N SER A 584 0.99 -14.49 -6.61
CA SER A 584 1.17 -13.04 -6.52
C SER A 584 0.17 -12.27 -7.38
N ILE A 585 -0.01 -10.98 -7.08
CA ILE A 585 -0.78 -10.05 -7.93
C ILE A 585 -0.19 -9.96 -9.34
N THR A 586 1.13 -10.13 -9.49
CA THR A 586 1.80 -10.04 -10.80
C THR A 586 1.42 -11.22 -11.68
N ASP A 587 1.28 -12.42 -11.10
CA ASP A 587 0.87 -13.62 -11.83
C ASP A 587 -0.60 -13.50 -12.26
N ALA A 588 -1.46 -13.01 -11.37
CA ALA A 588 -2.86 -12.73 -11.70
C ALA A 588 -3.01 -11.70 -12.85
N THR A 589 -2.20 -10.63 -12.85
CA THR A 589 -2.24 -9.61 -13.92
C THR A 589 -1.65 -10.08 -15.25
N LYS A 590 -0.67 -11.01 -15.22
CA LYS A 590 -0.12 -11.64 -16.43
C LYS A 590 -1.17 -12.50 -17.15
N GLU A 591 -1.92 -13.30 -16.39
CA GLU A 591 -2.93 -14.21 -16.94
C GLU A 591 -4.21 -13.48 -17.37
N MET A 592 -4.80 -12.68 -16.49
CA MET A 592 -6.08 -12.01 -16.74
C MET A 592 -5.97 -10.76 -17.61
N LYS A 593 -4.74 -10.34 -17.94
CA LYS A 593 -4.44 -9.09 -18.66
C LYS A 593 -5.01 -7.83 -17.99
N MET A 594 -5.29 -7.88 -16.69
CA MET A 594 -5.83 -6.78 -15.89
C MET A 594 -4.71 -5.93 -15.28
N SER A 595 -5.04 -4.68 -14.88
CA SER A 595 -4.08 -3.83 -14.16
C SER A 595 -4.01 -4.19 -12.67
N VAL A 596 -2.85 -3.96 -12.05
CA VAL A 596 -2.65 -4.12 -10.60
C VAL A 596 -3.66 -3.28 -9.80
N LYS A 597 -3.92 -2.04 -10.25
CA LYS A 597 -4.90 -1.14 -9.65
C LYS A 597 -6.30 -1.75 -9.67
N THR A 598 -6.68 -2.41 -10.76
CA THR A 598 -7.98 -3.05 -10.90
C THR A 598 -8.18 -4.18 -9.90
N ILE A 599 -7.16 -5.04 -9.71
CA ILE A 599 -7.21 -6.12 -8.72
C ILE A 599 -7.26 -5.55 -7.30
N LYS A 600 -6.43 -4.55 -6.98
CA LYS A 600 -6.44 -3.87 -5.67
C LYS A 600 -7.79 -3.24 -5.37
N ARG A 601 -8.37 -2.53 -6.35
CA ARG A 601 -9.70 -1.89 -6.24
C ARG A 601 -10.82 -2.91 -6.04
N SER A 602 -10.84 -3.97 -6.85
CA SER A 602 -11.82 -5.06 -6.68
C SER A 602 -11.74 -5.67 -5.28
N SER A 603 -10.52 -5.84 -4.76
CA SER A 603 -10.30 -6.38 -3.41
C SER A 603 -10.64 -5.41 -2.27
N SER A 604 -10.44 -4.10 -2.45
CA SER A 604 -10.72 -3.10 -1.41
C SER A 604 -12.19 -2.70 -1.36
N GLU A 605 -12.84 -2.62 -2.52
CA GLU A 605 -14.24 -2.19 -2.64
C GLU A 605 -15.22 -3.40 -2.63
N ASP A 606 -14.70 -4.64 -2.66
CA ASP A 606 -15.47 -5.88 -2.81
C ASP A 606 -16.41 -5.89 -4.04
N ILE A 607 -15.96 -5.26 -5.13
CA ILE A 607 -16.72 -5.13 -6.38
C ILE A 607 -16.17 -6.13 -7.41
N ALA A 608 -17.06 -6.77 -8.16
CA ALA A 608 -16.66 -7.60 -9.29
C ALA A 608 -16.16 -6.72 -10.46
N ILE A 609 -14.92 -6.94 -10.91
CA ILE A 609 -14.34 -6.22 -12.04
C ILE A 609 -13.84 -7.22 -13.08
N GLY A 610 -14.31 -7.06 -14.32
CA GLY A 610 -14.02 -8.03 -15.40
C GLY A 610 -14.72 -9.37 -15.22
N GLY A 611 -15.89 -9.39 -14.55
CA GLY A 611 -16.67 -10.60 -14.30
C GLY A 611 -16.25 -11.41 -13.08
N TRP A 612 -15.22 -10.98 -12.34
CA TRP A 612 -14.65 -11.71 -11.20
C TRP A 612 -14.46 -10.80 -9.98
N LYS A 613 -14.62 -11.36 -8.79
CA LYS A 613 -14.20 -10.74 -7.54
C LYS A 613 -12.76 -11.16 -7.23
N TRP A 614 -11.97 -10.24 -6.72
CA TRP A 614 -10.56 -10.47 -6.40
C TRP A 614 -10.34 -10.26 -4.92
N LYS A 615 -9.61 -11.17 -4.26
CA LYS A 615 -9.25 -11.02 -2.85
C LYS A 615 -7.75 -11.18 -2.66
N ILE A 616 -7.11 -10.15 -2.12
CA ILE A 616 -5.68 -10.17 -1.75
C ILE A 616 -5.58 -10.72 -0.32
N MET A 617 -4.72 -11.72 -0.12
CA MET A 617 -4.51 -12.44 1.14
C MET A 617 -3.33 -11.91 1.94
#